data_AF-A0A550I3D0-F1
#
_entry.id   AF-A0A550I3D0-F1
#
_cell.length_a   1.000
_cell.length_b   1.000
_cell.length_c   1.000
_cell.angle_alpha   90.00
_cell.angle_beta   90.00
_cell.angle_gamma   90.00
#
_symmetry.space_group_name_H-M   'P 1'
#
loop_
_entity.id
_entity.type
_entity.pdbx_description
1 polymer ?
#
loop_
_entity_poly.entity_id
_entity_poly.type
_entity_poly.pdbx_seq_one_letter_code
_entity_poly.pdbx_strand_id
1 'polypeptide(L)'
;MSKKVIHFNESGYLTELSKQTKMQDLFNDMLMEAEKAEVEIHDYKAFIDNPVEYILDQYWEENKQFFPKGVQKEKAIKNTEFDQSMVSKLFGEYNRLKGTCKGLKVTKKSTALTLDQEDYNWYLAEGMEKEHETLERFLQCASELEEFTNVTYAQLQRGIQGKFLLKNNRLEINPNLFKA
;
A
#
# COMPACT_ATOMS: atom_id res chain seq x y z
N MET A 1 -28.64 5.43 -8.06
CA MET A 1 -28.65 5.08 -6.63
C MET A 1 -27.53 5.86 -5.96
N SER A 2 -27.85 6.71 -4.98
CA SER A 2 -26.85 7.55 -4.31
C SER A 2 -26.31 6.79 -3.09
N LYS A 3 -25.00 6.54 -3.04
CA LYS A 3 -24.35 5.92 -1.87
C LYS A 3 -24.08 7.00 -0.83
N LYS A 4 -24.55 6.85 0.41
CA LYS A 4 -24.24 7.76 1.52
C LYS A 4 -23.01 7.26 2.26
N VAL A 5 -21.97 8.09 2.40
CA VAL A 5 -20.81 7.80 3.25
C VAL A 5 -21.23 7.94 4.72
N ILE A 6 -20.98 6.92 5.52
CA ILE A 6 -21.31 6.91 6.96
C ILE A 6 -20.07 6.95 7.86
N HIS A 7 -18.92 6.51 7.36
CA HIS A 7 -17.67 6.52 8.11
C HIS A 7 -16.48 6.55 7.15
N PHE A 8 -15.35 7.10 7.60
CA PHE A 8 -14.07 7.08 6.90
C PHE A 8 -13.04 6.33 7.75
N ASN A 9 -12.44 5.28 7.20
CA ASN A 9 -11.40 4.51 7.88
C ASN A 9 -10.05 5.26 7.88
N GLU A 10 -9.95 6.29 8.70
CA GLU A 10 -8.78 7.17 8.82
C GLU A 10 -7.50 6.40 9.15
N SER A 11 -7.56 5.48 10.13
CA SER A 11 -6.39 4.69 10.53
C SER A 11 -5.84 3.84 9.38
N GLY A 12 -6.73 3.20 8.60
CA GLY A 12 -6.36 2.44 7.42
C GLY A 12 -5.72 3.33 6.34
N TYR A 13 -6.31 4.50 6.10
CA TYR A 13 -5.79 5.46 5.13
C TYR A 13 -4.39 5.95 5.52
N LEU A 14 -4.21 6.39 6.77
CA LEU A 14 -2.92 6.90 7.26
C LEU A 14 -1.83 5.84 7.26
N THR A 15 -2.18 4.59 7.58
CA THR A 15 -1.24 3.46 7.53
C THR A 15 -0.75 3.23 6.11
N GLU A 16 -1.65 3.24 5.13
CA GLU A 16 -1.28 3.02 3.74
C GLU A 16 -0.52 4.22 3.15
N LEU A 17 -0.92 5.44 3.51
CA LEU A 17 -0.20 6.66 3.17
C LEU A 17 1.25 6.60 3.66
N SER A 18 1.47 6.24 4.92
CA SER A 18 2.82 6.11 5.47
C SER A 18 3.68 5.10 4.70
N LYS A 19 3.10 3.96 4.30
CA LYS A 19 3.83 2.96 3.49
C LYS A 19 4.16 3.48 2.09
N GLN A 20 3.22 4.12 1.40
CA GLN A 20 3.49 4.67 0.06
C GLN A 20 4.51 5.80 0.10
N THR A 21 4.43 6.70 1.09
CA THR A 21 5.44 7.74 1.30
C THR A 21 6.81 7.12 1.51
N LYS A 22 6.93 6.10 2.36
CA LYS A 22 8.21 5.41 2.55
C LYS A 22 8.73 4.75 1.28
N MET A 23 7.86 4.19 0.44
CA MET A 23 8.28 3.69 -0.88
C MET A 23 8.80 4.80 -1.79
N GLN A 24 8.21 6.00 -1.71
CA GLN A 24 8.64 7.16 -2.48
C GLN A 24 10.01 7.64 -2.01
N ASP A 25 10.24 7.67 -0.70
CA ASP A 25 11.54 8.03 -0.11
C ASP A 25 12.62 7.04 -0.56
N LEU A 26 12.37 5.73 -0.45
CA LEU A 26 13.31 4.70 -0.93
C LEU A 26 13.60 4.83 -2.43
N PHE A 27 12.58 5.19 -3.23
CA PHE A 27 12.75 5.44 -4.65
C PHE A 27 13.67 6.64 -4.91
N ASN A 28 13.44 7.75 -4.19
CA ASN A 28 14.25 8.95 -4.30
C ASN A 28 15.69 8.73 -3.82
N ASP A 29 15.88 7.96 -2.75
CA ASP A 29 17.22 7.58 -2.28
C ASP A 29 17.98 6.79 -3.36
N MET A 30 17.30 5.89 -4.08
CA MET A 30 17.92 5.19 -5.21
C MET A 30 18.26 6.14 -6.38
N LEU A 31 17.44 7.17 -6.63
CA LEU A 31 17.78 8.20 -7.62
C LEU A 31 19.02 9.00 -7.20
N MET A 32 19.17 9.33 -5.91
CA MET A 32 20.37 10.00 -5.40
C MET A 32 21.62 9.15 -5.59
N GLU A 33 21.53 7.83 -5.45
CA GLU A 33 22.65 6.93 -5.76
C GLU A 33 22.98 6.89 -7.26
N ALA A 34 21.98 7.03 -8.14
CA ALA A 34 22.22 7.18 -9.58
C ALA A 34 22.89 8.53 -9.91
N GLU A 35 22.53 9.61 -9.21
CA GLU A 35 23.17 10.92 -9.36
C GLU A 35 24.64 10.89 -8.94
N LYS A 36 24.99 10.15 -7.87
CA LYS A 36 26.39 9.90 -7.48
C LYS A 36 27.20 9.11 -8.52
N ALA A 37 26.51 8.33 -9.36
CA ALA A 37 27.10 7.67 -10.51
C ALA A 37 27.20 8.58 -11.74
N GLU A 38 26.73 9.83 -11.65
CA GLU A 38 26.59 10.79 -12.76
C GLU A 38 25.66 10.29 -13.88
N VAL A 39 24.67 9.44 -13.54
CA VAL A 39 23.73 8.83 -14.51
C VAL A 39 22.38 9.56 -14.52
N GLU A 40 21.90 9.91 -15.71
CA GLU A 40 20.55 10.45 -15.89
C GLU A 40 19.50 9.34 -16.07
N ILE A 41 18.39 9.41 -15.32
CA ILE A 41 17.30 8.43 -15.41
C ILE A 41 16.27 8.85 -16.48
N HIS A 42 16.32 8.21 -17.64
CA HIS A 42 15.37 8.44 -18.73
C HIS A 42 14.14 7.52 -18.72
N ASP A 43 14.21 6.35 -18.09
CA ASP A 43 13.07 5.43 -17.93
C ASP A 43 12.96 4.95 -16.47
N TYR A 44 12.12 5.65 -15.71
CA TYR A 44 11.88 5.38 -14.28
C TYR A 44 11.30 3.97 -14.05
N LYS A 45 10.59 3.41 -15.04
CA LYS A 45 10.03 2.07 -14.93
C LYS A 45 11.12 1.02 -15.11
N ALA A 46 11.98 1.17 -16.12
CA ALA A 46 13.12 0.27 -16.28
C ALA A 46 14.08 0.35 -15.08
N PHE A 47 14.29 1.56 -14.56
CA PHE A 47 15.08 1.78 -13.36
C PHE A 47 14.53 1.03 -12.15
N ILE A 48 13.24 1.16 -11.84
CA ILE A 48 12.69 0.50 -10.64
C ILE A 48 12.62 -1.02 -10.75
N ASP A 49 12.61 -1.57 -11.96
CA ASP A 49 12.58 -3.03 -12.15
C ASP A 49 13.96 -3.66 -11.86
N ASN A 50 15.05 -2.94 -12.14
CA ASN A 50 16.41 -3.38 -11.83
C ASN A 50 17.38 -2.17 -11.69
N PRO A 51 17.42 -1.49 -10.53
CA PRO A 51 18.08 -0.19 -10.41
C PRO A 51 19.61 -0.28 -10.53
N VAL A 52 20.21 -1.34 -10.01
CA VAL A 52 21.67 -1.55 -10.10
C VAL A 52 22.09 -1.73 -11.56
N GLU A 53 21.46 -2.66 -12.27
CA GLU A 53 21.82 -2.94 -13.67
C GLU A 53 21.53 -1.72 -14.55
N TYR A 54 20.42 -1.01 -14.30
CA TYR A 54 20.09 0.20 -15.03
C TYR A 54 21.19 1.26 -14.92
N ILE A 55 21.70 1.52 -13.70
CA ILE A 55 22.77 2.50 -13.48
C ILE A 55 24.05 2.05 -14.19
N LEU A 56 24.42 0.78 -14.05
CA LEU A 56 25.62 0.22 -14.70
C LEU A 56 25.55 0.32 -16.23
N ASP A 57 24.39 0.01 -16.79
CA ASP A 57 24.15 0.06 -18.23
C ASP A 57 24.22 1.47 -18.78
N GLN A 58 23.56 2.43 -18.12
CA GLN A 58 23.59 3.82 -18.59
C GLN A 58 24.97 4.45 -18.44
N TYR A 59 25.61 4.26 -17.29
CA TYR A 59 26.98 4.74 -17.09
C TYR A 59 27.92 4.22 -18.17
N TRP A 60 27.82 2.92 -18.49
CA TRP A 60 28.62 2.30 -19.54
C TRP A 60 28.32 2.90 -20.91
N GLU A 61 27.05 3.04 -21.29
CA GLU A 61 26.70 3.59 -22.59
C GLU A 61 27.19 5.02 -22.79
N GLU A 62 27.16 5.85 -21.74
CA GLU A 62 27.64 7.24 -21.73
C GLU A 62 29.18 7.34 -21.76
N ASN A 63 29.88 6.40 -21.11
CA ASN A 63 31.31 6.53 -20.84
C ASN A 63 32.21 5.50 -21.53
N LYS A 64 31.68 4.46 -22.18
CA LYS A 64 32.46 3.35 -22.79
C LYS A 64 33.57 3.80 -23.73
N GLN A 65 33.45 4.97 -24.35
CA GLN A 65 34.46 5.57 -25.22
C GLN A 65 35.76 5.96 -24.49
N PHE A 66 35.70 6.19 -23.18
CA PHE A 66 36.86 6.54 -22.34
C PHE A 66 37.58 5.32 -21.76
N PHE A 67 37.03 4.11 -21.95
CA PHE A 67 37.59 2.87 -21.41
C PHE A 67 38.22 2.00 -22.51
N PRO A 68 39.33 1.30 -22.22
CA PRO A 68 39.90 0.30 -23.13
C PRO A 68 38.90 -0.82 -23.49
N LYS A 69 39.09 -1.43 -24.67
CA LYS A 69 38.30 -2.60 -25.07
C LYS A 69 38.46 -3.74 -24.05
N GLY A 70 37.34 -4.28 -23.57
CA GLY A 70 37.30 -5.41 -22.63
C GLY A 70 37.17 -5.03 -21.15
N VAL A 71 37.08 -3.74 -20.80
CA VAL A 71 36.67 -3.32 -19.46
C VAL A 71 35.22 -3.76 -19.20
N GLN A 72 34.98 -4.34 -18.02
CA GLN A 72 33.64 -4.72 -17.56
C GLN A 72 32.92 -3.50 -16.99
N LYS A 73 31.58 -3.43 -17.15
CA LYS A 73 30.75 -2.29 -16.73
C LYS A 73 30.92 -1.97 -15.24
N GLU A 74 30.95 -3.01 -14.40
CA GLU A 74 31.12 -2.95 -12.95
C GLU A 74 32.48 -2.40 -12.55
N LYS A 75 33.50 -2.50 -13.42
CA LYS A 75 34.81 -1.88 -13.19
C LYS A 75 34.86 -0.43 -13.67
N ALA A 76 34.09 -0.08 -14.69
CA ALA A 76 34.05 1.27 -15.24
C ALA A 76 33.51 2.27 -14.20
N ILE A 77 32.47 1.88 -13.47
CA ILE A 77 31.81 2.75 -12.48
C ILE A 77 32.60 2.95 -11.19
N LYS A 78 33.66 2.17 -10.93
CA LYS A 78 34.45 2.22 -9.67
C LYS A 78 35.12 3.56 -9.38
N ASN A 79 35.21 4.44 -10.37
CA ASN A 79 35.76 5.78 -10.22
C ASN A 79 34.71 6.81 -9.74
N THR A 80 33.46 6.40 -9.56
CA THR A 80 32.35 7.24 -9.05
C THR A 80 32.10 6.98 -7.56
N GLU A 81 31.21 7.77 -6.95
CA GLU A 81 30.75 7.56 -5.56
C GLU A 81 29.61 6.53 -5.44
N PHE A 82 29.27 5.84 -6.52
CA PHE A 82 28.19 4.86 -6.58
C PHE A 82 28.40 3.68 -5.62
N ASP A 83 27.44 3.45 -4.72
CA ASP A 83 27.39 2.29 -3.83
C ASP A 83 26.32 1.27 -4.27
N GLN A 84 26.75 0.26 -5.01
CA GLN A 84 25.90 -0.85 -5.44
C GLN A 84 25.22 -1.58 -4.27
N SER A 85 25.89 -1.69 -3.12
CA SER A 85 25.36 -2.39 -1.96
C SER A 85 24.21 -1.59 -1.30
N MET A 86 24.34 -0.27 -1.28
CA MET A 86 23.31 0.64 -0.80
C MET A 86 22.06 0.57 -1.70
N VAL A 87 22.22 0.65 -3.02
CA VAL A 87 21.09 0.53 -3.96
C VAL A 87 20.40 -0.84 -3.81
N SER A 88 21.17 -1.92 -3.68
CA SER A 88 20.61 -3.26 -3.48
C SER A 88 19.79 -3.36 -2.19
N LYS A 89 20.25 -2.72 -1.11
CA LYS A 89 19.54 -2.67 0.17
C LYS A 89 18.24 -1.86 0.06
N LEU A 90 18.29 -0.66 -0.51
CA LEU A 90 17.12 0.20 -0.74
C LEU A 90 16.08 -0.52 -1.60
N PHE A 91 16.52 -1.17 -2.68
CA PHE A 91 15.64 -1.93 -3.56
C PHE A 91 14.99 -3.14 -2.87
N GLY A 92 15.73 -3.83 -2.00
CA GLY A 92 15.19 -4.90 -1.16
C GLY A 92 14.08 -4.42 -0.23
N GLU A 93 14.28 -3.28 0.42
CA GLU A 93 13.25 -2.67 1.28
C GLU A 93 12.03 -2.20 0.48
N TYR A 94 12.25 -1.62 -0.70
CA TYR A 94 11.19 -1.19 -1.62
C TYR A 94 10.32 -2.38 -2.05
N ASN A 95 10.93 -3.50 -2.47
CA ASN A 95 10.21 -4.70 -2.88
C ASN A 95 9.42 -5.34 -1.74
N ARG A 96 9.97 -5.32 -0.51
CA ARG A 96 9.25 -5.80 0.66
C ARG A 96 7.99 -4.98 0.91
N LEU A 97 8.06 -3.65 0.81
CA LEU A 97 6.89 -2.78 0.98
C LEU A 97 5.88 -3.01 -0.14
N LYS A 98 6.32 -3.09 -1.40
CA LYS A 98 5.48 -3.37 -2.58
C LYS A 98 4.63 -4.64 -2.43
N GLY A 99 5.10 -5.64 -1.67
CA GLY A 99 4.33 -6.84 -1.37
C GLY A 99 3.20 -6.66 -0.34
N THR A 100 3.13 -5.52 0.35
CA THR A 100 2.26 -5.28 1.52
C THR A 100 1.44 -3.98 1.45
N CYS A 101 1.57 -3.20 0.39
CA CYS A 101 0.79 -2.01 0.11
C CYS A 101 0.48 -1.89 -1.39
N LYS A 102 -0.55 -1.12 -1.75
CA LYS A 102 -0.72 -0.57 -3.09
C LYS A 102 0.55 0.25 -3.36
N GLY A 103 1.40 -0.19 -4.29
CA GLY A 103 2.68 0.46 -4.57
C GLY A 103 2.52 1.80 -5.27
N LEU A 104 3.64 2.49 -5.52
CA LEU A 104 3.66 3.70 -6.35
C LEU A 104 3.27 3.39 -7.79
N LYS A 105 2.58 4.32 -8.44
CA LYS A 105 2.45 4.30 -9.90
C LYS A 105 3.73 4.84 -10.50
N VAL A 106 4.52 3.95 -11.11
CA VAL A 106 5.74 4.30 -11.83
C VAL A 106 5.46 4.29 -13.33
N THR A 107 5.73 5.42 -13.99
CA THR A 107 5.68 5.56 -15.44
C THR A 107 7.10 5.69 -15.99
N LYS A 108 7.25 5.85 -17.30
CA LYS A 108 8.57 6.13 -17.88
C LYS A 108 9.18 7.45 -17.42
N LYS A 109 8.36 8.41 -16.99
CA LYS A 109 8.78 9.80 -16.74
C LYS A 109 8.55 10.29 -15.31
N SER A 110 7.83 9.53 -14.49
CA SER A 110 7.40 10.00 -13.17
C SER A 110 6.95 8.87 -12.26
N THR A 111 6.87 9.20 -10.96
CA THR A 111 6.24 8.39 -9.92
C THR A 111 5.08 9.18 -9.30
N ALA A 112 4.04 8.48 -8.83
CA ALA A 112 2.92 9.09 -8.12
C ALA A 112 2.33 8.13 -7.07
N LEU A 113 1.80 8.70 -5.99
CA LEU A 113 0.96 7.98 -5.04
C LEU A 113 -0.32 7.49 -5.74
N THR A 114 -0.88 6.37 -5.28
CA THR A 114 -2.09 5.77 -5.86
C THR A 114 -3.27 5.77 -4.89
N LEU A 115 -3.15 6.49 -3.78
CA LEU A 115 -4.16 6.54 -2.75
C LEU A 115 -5.37 7.33 -3.23
N ASP A 116 -6.51 6.67 -3.22
CA ASP A 116 -7.82 7.31 -3.34
C ASP A 116 -8.46 7.34 -1.95
N GLN A 117 -8.85 8.51 -1.47
CA GLN A 117 -9.54 8.62 -0.18
C GLN A 117 -10.90 7.93 -0.21
N GLU A 118 -11.55 7.87 -1.38
CA GLU A 118 -12.86 7.25 -1.51
C GLU A 118 -12.83 5.73 -1.29
N ASP A 119 -11.69 5.08 -1.54
CA ASP A 119 -11.48 3.65 -1.26
C ASP A 119 -11.62 3.32 0.25
N TYR A 120 -11.52 4.32 1.13
CA TYR A 120 -11.58 4.17 2.58
C TYR A 120 -12.92 4.64 3.17
N ASN A 121 -13.85 5.09 2.34
CA ASN A 121 -15.21 5.43 2.75
C ASN A 121 -16.04 4.16 2.95
N TRP A 122 -16.82 4.15 4.03
CA TRP A 122 -17.83 3.13 4.30
C TRP A 122 -19.18 3.67 3.86
N TYR A 123 -19.88 2.88 3.06
CA TYR A 123 -21.12 3.31 2.42
C TYR A 123 -22.30 2.52 2.96
N LEU A 124 -23.43 3.21 3.10
CA LEU A 124 -24.72 2.62 3.38
C LEU A 124 -25.60 2.65 2.12
N ALA A 125 -26.39 1.60 1.90
CA ALA A 125 -27.40 1.59 0.83
C ALA A 125 -28.57 2.54 1.18
N GLU A 126 -29.19 3.11 0.15
CA GLU A 126 -30.31 4.03 0.29
C GLU A 126 -31.49 3.37 1.03
N GLY A 127 -32.04 4.03 2.05
CA GLY A 127 -33.15 3.52 2.86
C GLY A 127 -32.75 2.65 4.07
N MET A 128 -31.47 2.32 4.24
CA MET A 128 -30.99 1.50 5.37
C MET A 128 -30.65 2.30 6.63
N GLU A 129 -30.95 3.60 6.67
CA GLU A 129 -30.61 4.50 7.78
C GLU A 129 -31.23 4.04 9.11
N LYS A 130 -32.51 3.67 9.09
CA LYS A 130 -33.18 3.12 10.29
C LYS A 130 -32.58 1.79 10.75
N GLU A 131 -32.12 0.96 9.82
CA GLU A 131 -31.48 -0.31 10.15
C GLU A 131 -30.13 -0.06 10.83
N HIS A 132 -29.32 0.86 10.30
CA HIS A 132 -28.07 1.29 10.90
C HIS A 132 -28.25 1.84 12.32
N GLU A 133 -29.15 2.83 12.51
CA GLU A 133 -29.44 3.41 13.83
C GLU A 133 -29.94 2.35 14.83
N THR A 134 -30.70 1.36 14.36
CA THR A 134 -31.21 0.28 15.21
C THR A 134 -30.10 -0.68 15.61
N LEU A 135 -29.19 -1.00 14.69
CA LEU A 135 -28.00 -1.78 15.01
C LEU A 135 -27.10 -1.04 15.99
N GLU A 136 -26.83 0.25 15.82
CA GLU A 136 -26.04 1.03 16.79
C GLU A 136 -26.64 1.01 18.19
N ARG A 137 -27.96 1.21 18.32
CA ARG A 137 -28.65 1.10 19.62
C ARG A 137 -28.56 -0.30 20.21
N PHE A 138 -28.76 -1.32 19.39
CA PHE A 138 -28.57 -2.71 19.84
C PHE A 138 -27.14 -2.93 20.35
N LEU A 139 -26.15 -2.41 19.62
CA LEU A 139 -24.76 -2.58 19.98
C LEU A 139 -24.45 -1.91 21.33
N GLN A 140 -24.97 -0.71 21.56
CA GLN A 140 -24.84 0.01 22.83
C GLN A 140 -25.49 -0.75 23.99
N CYS A 141 -26.75 -1.20 23.83
CA CYS A 141 -27.43 -1.98 24.86
C CYS A 141 -26.72 -3.31 25.17
N ALA A 142 -26.12 -3.95 24.16
CA ALA A 142 -25.36 -5.18 24.34
C ALA A 142 -24.07 -4.93 25.14
N SER A 143 -23.38 -3.80 24.90
CA SER A 143 -22.22 -3.38 25.70
C SER A 143 -22.60 -3.07 27.14
N GLU A 144 -23.69 -2.33 27.37
CA GLU A 144 -24.20 -2.06 28.72
C GLU A 144 -24.53 -3.37 29.45
N LEU A 145 -25.16 -4.34 28.78
CA LEU A 145 -25.50 -5.63 29.39
C LEU A 145 -24.28 -6.48 29.77
N GLU A 146 -23.18 -6.39 29.00
CA GLU A 146 -21.90 -7.05 29.31
C GLU A 146 -21.21 -6.43 30.54
N GLU A 147 -21.50 -5.18 30.90
CA GLU A 147 -21.00 -4.57 32.14
C GLU A 147 -21.76 -5.09 33.39
N PHE A 148 -23.06 -5.38 33.25
CA PHE A 148 -23.91 -5.84 34.36
C PHE A 148 -24.02 -7.35 34.48
N THR A 149 -23.54 -8.11 33.50
CA THR A 149 -23.63 -9.56 33.44
C THR A 149 -22.34 -10.17 32.88
N ASN A 150 -22.08 -11.46 33.13
CA ASN A 150 -20.97 -12.17 32.48
C ASN A 150 -21.30 -12.64 31.03
N VAL A 151 -22.35 -12.08 30.42
CA VAL A 151 -22.78 -12.45 29.08
C VAL A 151 -22.01 -11.61 28.07
N THR A 152 -21.19 -12.27 27.26
CA THR A 152 -20.38 -11.57 26.25
C THR A 152 -21.19 -11.29 24.99
N TYR A 153 -20.75 -10.31 24.22
CA TYR A 153 -21.31 -9.97 22.91
C TYR A 153 -21.55 -11.18 21.99
N ALA A 154 -20.59 -12.11 21.97
CA ALA A 154 -20.64 -13.32 21.16
C ALA A 154 -21.76 -14.29 21.58
N GLN A 155 -22.24 -14.21 22.83
CA GLN A 155 -23.35 -15.00 23.35
C GLN A 155 -24.70 -14.37 23.01
N LEU A 156 -24.81 -13.04 23.06
CA LEU A 156 -26.02 -12.29 22.64
C LEU A 156 -26.30 -12.46 21.14
N GLN A 157 -25.25 -12.46 20.32
CA GLN A 157 -25.36 -12.61 18.86
C GLN A 157 -25.93 -13.97 18.42
N ARG A 158 -25.67 -15.05 19.17
CA ARG A 158 -26.22 -16.39 18.85
C ARG A 158 -27.73 -16.47 19.01
N GLY A 159 -28.36 -15.57 19.78
CA GLY A 159 -29.82 -15.49 19.93
C GLY A 159 -30.55 -14.86 18.73
N ILE A 160 -29.84 -14.12 17.87
CA ILE A 160 -30.38 -13.37 16.72
C ILE A 160 -30.21 -14.16 15.40
N GLN A 161 -29.90 -15.46 15.48
CA GLN A 161 -29.51 -16.26 14.32
C GLN A 161 -30.54 -16.24 13.19
N GLY A 162 -30.12 -15.63 12.07
CA GLY A 162 -30.86 -15.61 10.82
C GLY A 162 -30.25 -14.66 9.80
N LYS A 163 -29.87 -13.43 10.18
CA LYS A 163 -29.56 -12.36 9.20
C LYS A 163 -28.10 -11.88 9.08
N PHE A 164 -27.28 -12.00 10.13
CA PHE A 164 -25.92 -11.42 10.14
C PHE A 164 -24.88 -12.39 10.72
N LEU A 165 -23.66 -12.37 10.18
CA LEU A 165 -22.48 -13.10 10.66
C LEU A 165 -21.46 -12.12 11.24
N LEU A 166 -20.71 -12.51 12.29
CA LEU A 166 -19.51 -11.76 12.70
C LEU A 166 -18.27 -12.39 12.07
N LYS A 167 -17.42 -11.58 11.46
CA LYS A 167 -16.07 -11.98 11.06
C LYS A 167 -15.09 -10.86 11.43
N ASN A 168 -14.01 -11.20 12.12
CA ASN A 168 -12.96 -10.25 12.53
C ASN A 168 -13.47 -8.96 13.21
N ASN A 169 -14.34 -9.10 14.21
CA ASN A 169 -14.97 -7.97 14.92
C ASN A 169 -15.74 -6.99 14.00
N ARG A 170 -16.24 -7.47 12.87
CA ARG A 170 -17.13 -6.72 11.97
C ARG A 170 -18.38 -7.55 11.67
N LEU A 171 -19.52 -6.87 11.60
CA LEU A 171 -20.78 -7.44 11.14
C LEU A 171 -20.74 -7.58 9.61
N GLU A 172 -20.85 -8.81 9.11
CA GLU A 172 -21.00 -9.15 7.70
C GLU A 172 -22.43 -9.65 7.43
N ILE A 173 -23.00 -9.25 6.29
CA ILE A 173 -24.29 -9.77 5.82
C ILE A 173 -24.10 -11.25 5.45
N ASN A 174 -24.98 -12.15 5.91
CA ASN A 174 -24.90 -13.57 5.55
C ASN A 174 -25.33 -13.77 4.08
N PRO A 175 -24.41 -14.14 3.17
CA PRO A 175 -24.74 -14.27 1.75
C PRO A 175 -25.69 -15.44 1.45
N ASN A 176 -25.88 -16.39 2.38
CA ASN A 176 -26.80 -17.52 2.20
C ASN A 176 -28.29 -17.13 2.20
N LEU A 177 -28.62 -15.88 2.57
CA LEU A 177 -30.00 -15.36 2.54
C LEU A 177 -30.44 -14.89 1.16
N PHE A 178 -29.52 -14.76 0.20
CA PHE A 178 -29.82 -14.34 -1.17
C PHE A 178 -29.87 -15.52 -2.16
N LYS A 179 -29.83 -16.77 -1.66
CA LYS A 179 -30.21 -17.95 -2.43
C LYS A 179 -31.64 -18.36 -2.07
N ALA A 180 -32.59 -17.71 -2.72
CA ALA A 180 -33.92 -18.24 -3.04
C ALA A 180 -34.32 -17.64 -4.39
#